data_AF-A0AB39XHE9-F1
#
_entry.id   AF-A0AB39XHE9-F1
#
_cell.length_a   1.000
_cell.length_b   1.000
_cell.length_c   1.000
_cell.angle_alpha   90.00
_cell.angle_beta   90.00
_cell.angle_gamma   90.00
#
_symmetry.space_group_name_H-M   'P 1'
#
loop_
_entity.id
_entity.type
_entity.pdbx_description
1 polymer ?
#
loop_
_entity_poly.entity_id
_entity_poly.type
_entity_poly.pdbx_seq_one_letter_code
_entity_poly.pdbx_strand_id
1 'polypeptide(L)'
;MTLYRGCEMATFVEATERVDVHLTDGRRLGSRYLVGCDGGRSLVRKTAGIGFPGSEPQASYLIFEADMSDEPPLGIRYGDRGLYALGRLDGGARVRGIVTEERLERGASPTDADLRAALQAAYGSDLGVHEITWMSRFTDAARQAEAYRKNRILLAGDAAHVHSPVGGQGLNVGLQDAVNLGWKLAQVVKGISTDALLDTYHAERHPVGAALLELTLALTALNRGDEHTTALRGFVANMMKMDRPRRWYSAKVSGLDIRYGEEGCHPLLGSRMPDLDLVTADGPTRVFELMRDARPLLLNLGTPSCAVPARWVERVRQVSATITESARCP
;
A
#
# COMPACT_ATOMS: atom_id res chain seq x y z
N MET A 1 16.29 -0.83 -17.61
CA MET A 1 16.20 0.01 -16.40
C MET A 1 17.57 0.07 -15.78
N THR A 2 18.04 1.26 -15.39
CA THR A 2 19.31 1.41 -14.67
C THR A 2 19.02 1.56 -13.18
N LEU A 3 19.70 0.79 -12.33
CA LEU A 3 19.53 0.83 -10.87
C LEU A 3 20.85 1.23 -10.23
N TYR A 4 20.83 2.32 -9.45
CA TYR A 4 21.98 2.79 -8.69
C TYR A 4 21.75 2.51 -7.20
N ARG A 5 22.61 1.70 -6.58
CA ARG A 5 22.60 1.43 -5.13
C ARG A 5 23.70 2.25 -4.44
N GLY A 6 23.52 2.55 -3.16
CA GLY A 6 24.44 3.43 -2.41
C GLY A 6 24.49 4.86 -2.97
N CYS A 7 23.46 5.27 -3.71
CA CYS A 7 23.36 6.59 -4.31
C CYS A 7 22.19 7.32 -3.64
N GLU A 8 22.51 8.29 -2.79
CA GLU A 8 21.52 9.07 -2.04
C GLU A 8 21.28 10.42 -2.71
N MET A 9 20.01 10.79 -2.84
CA MET A 9 19.63 12.13 -3.30
C MET A 9 19.84 13.13 -2.16
N ALA A 10 20.58 14.21 -2.44
CA ALA A 10 20.73 15.32 -1.50
C ALA A 10 19.65 16.39 -1.68
N THR A 11 19.27 16.68 -2.93
CA THR A 11 18.21 17.64 -3.28
C THR A 11 17.86 17.51 -4.77
N PHE A 12 16.92 18.31 -5.25
CA PHE A 12 16.67 18.50 -6.68
C PHE A 12 16.24 19.94 -6.99
N VAL A 13 16.41 20.36 -8.23
CA VAL A 13 15.89 21.63 -8.77
C VAL A 13 14.97 21.34 -9.94
N GLU A 14 13.75 21.85 -9.88
CA GLU A 14 12.81 21.81 -11.01
C GLU A 14 13.05 23.02 -11.93
N ALA A 15 13.25 22.75 -13.22
CA ALA A 15 13.30 23.75 -14.29
C ALA A 15 12.14 23.52 -15.27
N THR A 16 11.95 24.43 -16.23
CA THR A 16 10.77 24.41 -17.13
C THR A 16 10.53 23.06 -17.82
N GLU A 17 11.59 22.39 -18.29
CA GLU A 17 11.51 21.15 -19.08
C GLU A 17 12.18 19.92 -18.44
N ARG A 18 12.75 20.06 -17.24
CA ARG A 18 13.50 18.98 -16.58
C ARG A 18 13.58 19.13 -15.07
N VAL A 19 13.96 18.05 -14.41
CA VAL A 19 14.33 18.00 -13.00
C VAL A 19 15.81 17.62 -12.93
N ASP A 20 16.60 18.46 -12.26
CA ASP A 20 18.02 18.21 -11.99
C ASP A 20 18.17 17.66 -10.57
N VAL A 21 18.48 16.37 -10.47
CA VAL A 21 18.67 15.65 -9.19
C VAL A 21 20.14 15.75 -8.78
N HIS A 22 20.39 16.21 -7.56
CA HIS A 22 21.73 16.31 -6.98
C HIS A 22 21.96 15.18 -5.99
N LEU A 23 23.05 14.44 -6.16
CA LEU A 23 23.42 13.33 -5.28
C LEU A 23 24.39 13.80 -4.20
N THR A 24 24.47 13.05 -3.09
CA THR A 24 25.37 13.33 -1.96
C THR A 24 26.86 13.24 -2.33
N ASP A 25 27.20 12.48 -3.36
CA ASP A 25 28.56 12.35 -3.90
C ASP A 25 28.96 13.46 -4.91
N GLY A 26 28.09 14.47 -5.08
CA GLY A 26 28.31 15.61 -5.96
C GLY A 26 27.91 15.40 -7.42
N ARG A 27 27.52 14.18 -7.83
CA ARG A 27 27.00 13.94 -9.19
C ARG A 27 25.62 14.58 -9.39
N ARG A 28 25.29 14.83 -10.66
CA ARG A 28 23.98 15.35 -11.08
C ARG A 28 23.35 14.47 -12.14
N LEU A 29 22.04 14.24 -12.02
CA LEU A 29 21.26 13.46 -12.97
C LEU A 29 20.07 14.30 -13.46
N GLY A 30 19.88 14.39 -14.77
CA GLY A 30 18.73 15.08 -15.37
C GLY A 30 17.62 14.10 -15.74
N SER A 31 16.36 14.46 -15.46
CA SER A 31 15.18 13.71 -15.88
C SER A 31 14.04 14.63 -16.33
N ARG A 32 13.03 14.11 -17.04
CA ARG A 32 11.81 14.88 -17.39
C ARG A 32 10.79 14.95 -16.25
N TYR A 33 10.85 13.96 -15.36
CA TYR A 33 9.98 13.77 -14.20
C TYR A 33 10.77 13.15 -13.06
N LEU A 34 10.37 13.43 -11.82
CA LEU A 34 10.89 12.80 -10.61
C LEU A 34 9.73 12.20 -9.82
N VAL A 35 9.83 10.91 -9.49
CA VAL A 35 8.85 10.21 -8.65
C VAL A 35 9.52 9.86 -7.32
N GLY A 36 9.03 10.43 -6.23
CA GLY A 36 9.43 10.11 -4.87
C GLY A 36 8.77 8.82 -4.42
N CYS A 37 9.58 7.77 -4.30
CA CYS A 37 9.24 6.49 -3.66
C CYS A 37 10.15 6.23 -2.45
N ASP A 38 10.56 7.31 -1.77
CA ASP A 38 11.63 7.39 -0.78
C ASP A 38 11.14 7.31 0.68
N GLY A 39 9.99 6.67 0.90
CA GLY A 39 9.47 6.33 2.22
C GLY A 39 8.78 7.48 2.97
N GLY A 40 8.27 7.18 4.18
CA GLY A 40 7.47 8.13 4.98
C GLY A 40 8.17 9.45 5.31
N ARG A 41 9.51 9.45 5.34
CA ARG A 41 10.35 10.63 5.60
C ARG A 41 10.78 11.37 4.32
N SER A 42 10.17 11.05 3.18
CA SER A 42 10.46 11.51 1.83
C SER A 42 11.12 12.90 1.77
N LEU A 43 12.35 12.92 1.26
CA LEU A 43 13.07 14.13 0.91
C LEU A 43 12.44 14.76 -0.33
N VAL A 44 11.94 13.95 -1.27
CA VAL A 44 11.27 14.45 -2.48
C VAL A 44 10.05 15.29 -2.11
N ARG A 45 9.15 14.77 -1.26
CA ARG A 45 7.94 15.48 -0.79
C ARG A 45 8.30 16.81 -0.12
N LYS A 46 9.26 16.78 0.81
CA LYS A 46 9.70 17.97 1.56
C LYS A 46 10.31 19.03 0.65
N THR A 47 11.21 18.62 -0.24
CA THR A 47 11.89 19.54 -1.18
C THR A 47 10.91 20.15 -2.18
N ALA A 48 9.89 19.39 -2.61
CA ALA A 48 8.79 19.90 -3.44
C ALA A 48 7.86 20.88 -2.71
N GLY A 49 7.98 21.00 -1.38
CA GLY A 49 7.07 21.79 -0.55
C GLY A 49 5.63 21.29 -0.67
N ILE A 50 5.44 19.97 -0.62
CA ILE A 50 4.12 19.32 -0.56
C ILE A 50 3.82 19.01 0.92
N GLY A 51 2.71 19.56 1.42
CA GLY A 51 2.25 19.35 2.79
C GLY A 51 1.96 17.88 3.11
N PHE A 52 2.06 17.51 4.40
CA PHE A 52 1.79 16.15 4.88
C PHE A 52 0.84 16.14 6.11
N PRO A 53 -0.40 16.65 5.93
CA PRO A 53 -1.40 16.69 6.99
C PRO A 53 -1.80 15.30 7.47
N GLY A 54 -2.40 15.25 8.66
CA GLY A 54 -2.93 14.04 9.26
C GLY A 54 -2.78 14.02 10.78
N SER A 55 -2.97 12.86 11.37
CA SER A 55 -2.94 12.66 12.81
C SER A 55 -1.51 12.47 13.33
N GLU A 56 -1.21 13.09 14.46
CA GLU A 56 -0.03 12.77 15.25
C GLU A 56 -0.14 11.34 15.80
N PRO A 57 0.99 10.62 15.96
CA PRO A 57 0.96 9.31 16.56
C PRO A 57 0.55 9.36 18.04
N GLN A 58 -0.23 8.36 18.45
CA GLN A 58 -0.65 8.12 19.83
C GLN A 58 0.11 6.96 20.45
N ALA A 59 0.65 6.04 19.65
CA ALA A 59 1.43 4.90 20.09
C ALA A 59 2.65 4.65 19.19
N SER A 60 3.69 4.08 19.78
CA SER A 60 4.81 3.49 19.06
C SER A 60 4.91 2.00 19.36
N TYR A 61 5.43 1.27 18.40
CA TYR A 61 5.52 -0.18 18.41
C TYR A 61 6.91 -0.60 17.99
N LEU A 62 7.40 -1.67 18.62
CA LEU A 62 8.56 -2.40 18.18
C LEU A 62 8.12 -3.62 17.41
N ILE A 63 8.71 -3.83 16.23
CA ILE A 63 8.70 -5.10 15.53
C ILE A 63 10.11 -5.65 15.53
N PHE A 64 10.25 -6.93 15.86
CA PHE A 64 11.56 -7.54 16.06
C PHE A 64 11.60 -9.00 15.62
N GLU A 65 12.81 -9.48 15.42
CA GLU A 65 13.15 -10.89 15.26
C GLU A 65 14.26 -11.25 16.24
N ALA A 66 13.99 -12.22 17.11
CA ALA A 66 14.91 -12.61 18.17
C ALA A 66 14.67 -14.05 18.61
N ASP A 67 15.65 -14.64 19.28
CA ASP A 67 15.51 -15.90 19.98
C ASP A 67 15.06 -15.63 21.43
N MET A 68 14.35 -16.59 22.02
CA MET A 68 13.80 -16.50 23.38
C MET A 68 14.16 -17.76 24.15
N SER A 69 14.62 -17.61 25.39
CA SER A 69 14.93 -18.74 26.25
C SER A 69 13.67 -19.36 26.86
N ASP A 70 12.67 -18.53 27.14
CA ASP A 70 11.36 -18.97 27.64
C ASP A 70 10.42 -19.31 26.46
N GLU A 71 9.45 -20.21 26.69
CA GLU A 71 8.41 -20.48 25.68
C GLU A 71 7.46 -19.27 25.58
N PRO A 72 7.42 -18.56 24.44
CA PRO A 72 6.60 -17.36 24.31
C PRO A 72 5.11 -17.69 24.18
N PRO A 73 4.22 -16.86 24.73
CA PRO A 73 2.78 -17.02 24.55
C PRO A 73 2.36 -16.58 23.14
N LEU A 74 2.48 -17.50 22.17
CA LEU A 74 2.19 -17.26 20.75
C LEU A 74 0.75 -16.77 20.50
N GLY A 75 0.61 -15.98 19.43
CA GLY A 75 -0.66 -15.41 18.99
C GLY A 75 -0.80 -13.92 19.30
N ILE A 76 -1.99 -13.39 18.99
CA ILE A 76 -2.33 -11.99 19.18
C ILE A 76 -2.98 -11.80 20.55
N ARG A 77 -2.55 -10.78 21.28
CA ARG A 77 -3.06 -10.38 22.58
C ARG A 77 -3.31 -8.88 22.61
N TYR A 78 -4.29 -8.48 23.41
CA TYR A 78 -4.62 -7.10 23.67
C TYR A 78 -4.46 -6.89 25.17
N GLY A 79 -3.56 -5.99 25.57
CA GLY A 79 -3.42 -5.56 26.96
C GLY A 79 -3.73 -4.07 27.10
N ASP A 80 -3.64 -3.57 28.32
CA ASP A 80 -4.01 -2.18 28.65
C ASP A 80 -3.30 -1.14 27.79
N ARG A 81 -2.07 -1.45 27.35
CA ARG A 81 -1.26 -0.53 26.54
C ARG A 81 -1.39 -0.75 25.04
N GLY A 82 -2.02 -1.83 24.59
CA GLY A 82 -2.27 -2.06 23.16
C GLY A 82 -2.11 -3.51 22.70
N LEU A 83 -1.73 -3.64 21.43
CA LEU A 83 -1.56 -4.89 20.73
C LEU A 83 -0.18 -5.50 21.01
N TYR A 84 -0.16 -6.80 21.29
CA TYR A 84 1.05 -7.61 21.34
C TYR A 84 0.85 -8.86 20.50
N ALA A 85 1.83 -9.23 19.69
CA ALA A 85 1.76 -10.42 18.87
C ALA A 85 3.12 -11.09 18.81
N LEU A 86 3.18 -12.39 19.10
CA LEU A 86 4.38 -13.20 18.94
C LEU A 86 4.05 -14.39 18.03
N GLY A 87 4.90 -14.65 17.05
CA GLY A 87 4.79 -15.80 16.15
C GLY A 87 6.16 -16.39 15.83
N ARG A 88 6.23 -17.70 15.57
CA ARG A 88 7.47 -18.35 15.12
C ARG A 88 7.66 -18.14 13.62
N LEU A 89 8.86 -17.72 13.21
CA LEU A 89 9.23 -17.66 11.80
C LEU A 89 9.40 -19.07 11.25
N ASP A 90 8.69 -19.38 10.16
CA ASP A 90 8.78 -20.63 9.39
C ASP A 90 8.71 -21.92 10.25
N GLY A 91 8.02 -21.87 11.40
CA GLY A 91 7.92 -22.99 12.35
C GLY A 91 9.20 -23.28 13.16
N GLY A 92 10.23 -22.44 13.05
CA GLY A 92 11.49 -22.56 13.77
C GLY A 92 11.50 -21.95 15.18
N ALA A 93 12.68 -21.91 15.80
CA ALA A 93 12.86 -21.37 17.15
C ALA A 93 12.71 -19.84 17.23
N ARG A 94 13.03 -19.12 16.13
CA ARG A 94 13.05 -17.65 16.10
C ARG A 94 11.65 -17.06 16.15
N VAL A 95 11.48 -16.03 16.97
CA VAL A 95 10.22 -15.33 17.15
C VAL A 95 10.26 -14.02 16.38
N ARG A 96 9.22 -13.76 15.58
CA ARG A 96 8.87 -12.42 15.11
C ARG A 96 7.77 -11.87 16.01
N GLY A 97 8.02 -10.70 16.58
CA GLY A 97 7.12 -10.07 17.53
C GLY A 97 6.75 -8.64 17.16
N ILE A 98 5.56 -8.21 17.59
CA ILE A 98 5.13 -6.82 17.65
C ILE A 98 4.73 -6.53 19.09
N VAL A 99 5.28 -5.49 19.70
CA VAL A 99 4.90 -5.02 21.03
C VAL A 99 4.70 -3.52 21.05
N THR A 100 3.69 -3.06 21.78
CA THR A 100 3.46 -1.62 22.00
C THR A 100 4.44 -1.12 23.06
N GLU A 101 5.07 0.03 22.83
CA GLU A 101 6.02 0.63 23.77
C GLU A 101 5.29 1.32 24.93
N GLU A 102 5.96 1.42 26.08
CA GLU A 102 5.40 2.07 27.27
C GLU A 102 5.25 3.59 27.09
N ARG A 103 6.17 4.22 26.35
CA ARG A 103 6.13 5.65 26.02
C ARG A 103 6.16 5.81 24.51
N LEU A 104 5.49 6.84 24.03
CA LEU A 104 5.53 7.22 22.63
C LEU A 104 6.95 7.69 22.28
N GLU A 105 7.66 6.87 21.51
CA GLU A 105 8.98 7.18 21.00
C GLU A 105 8.94 7.56 19.52
N ARG A 106 9.67 8.61 19.16
CA ARG A 106 9.67 9.16 17.80
C ARG A 106 11.04 9.02 17.16
N GLY A 107 11.15 8.06 16.25
CA GLY A 107 12.13 8.11 15.17
C GLY A 107 13.61 7.88 15.53
N ALA A 108 13.92 7.54 16.77
CA ALA A 108 15.19 6.93 17.15
C ALA A 108 15.21 5.43 16.79
N SER A 109 16.38 4.91 16.43
CA SER A 109 16.58 3.47 16.29
C SER A 109 16.28 2.78 17.62
N PRO A 110 15.51 1.68 17.62
CA PRO A 110 15.23 0.95 18.84
C PRO A 110 16.49 0.28 19.38
N THR A 111 16.57 0.18 20.70
CA THR A 111 17.65 -0.49 21.44
C THR A 111 17.15 -1.77 22.09
N ASP A 112 18.07 -2.67 22.43
CA ASP A 112 17.75 -3.91 23.15
C ASP A 112 17.02 -3.63 24.49
N ALA A 113 17.38 -2.52 25.15
CA ALA A 113 16.72 -2.07 26.36
C ALA A 113 15.25 -1.69 26.13
N ASP A 114 14.95 -1.04 25.00
CA ASP A 114 13.57 -0.70 24.62
C ASP A 114 12.73 -1.96 24.45
N LEU A 115 13.27 -2.99 23.77
CA LEU A 115 12.58 -4.25 23.56
C LEU A 115 12.33 -4.99 24.88
N ARG A 116 13.35 -5.11 25.73
CA ARG A 116 13.21 -5.78 27.04
C ARG A 116 12.17 -5.06 27.91
N ALA A 117 12.18 -3.72 27.93
CA ALA A 117 11.19 -2.95 28.66
C ALA A 117 9.76 -3.14 28.12
N ALA A 118 9.60 -3.14 26.79
CA ALA A 118 8.30 -3.37 26.16
C ALA A 118 7.77 -4.79 26.41
N LEU A 119 8.63 -5.82 26.34
CA LEU A 119 8.27 -7.20 26.68
C LEU A 119 7.90 -7.33 28.15
N GLN A 120 8.70 -6.76 29.05
CA GLN A 120 8.42 -6.75 30.50
C GLN A 120 7.06 -6.11 30.79
N ALA A 121 6.73 -4.99 30.13
CA ALA A 121 5.44 -4.32 30.30
C ALA A 121 4.26 -5.12 29.70
N ALA A 122 4.48 -5.86 28.61
CA ALA A 122 3.45 -6.61 27.91
C ALA A 122 3.17 -8.00 28.53
N TYR A 123 4.21 -8.69 28.99
CA TYR A 123 4.18 -10.09 29.39
C TYR A 123 4.59 -10.34 30.85
N GLY A 124 5.10 -9.32 31.55
CA GLY A 124 5.61 -9.48 32.92
C GLY A 124 7.03 -10.09 32.99
N SER A 125 7.66 -10.37 31.86
CA SER A 125 9.06 -10.77 31.70
C SER A 125 9.59 -10.32 30.34
N ASP A 126 10.90 -10.34 30.13
CA ASP A 126 11.50 -10.13 28.80
C ASP A 126 11.62 -11.44 27.99
N LEU A 127 11.03 -12.53 28.48
CA LEU A 127 11.03 -13.88 27.89
C LEU A 127 12.43 -14.45 27.62
N GLY A 128 13.46 -13.92 28.30
CA GLY A 128 14.85 -14.28 28.04
C GLY A 128 15.26 -13.97 26.61
N VAL A 129 14.78 -12.85 26.04
CA VAL A 129 15.10 -12.45 24.67
C VAL A 129 16.62 -12.30 24.47
N HIS A 130 17.14 -12.87 23.39
CA HIS A 130 18.57 -12.84 23.01
C HIS A 130 18.70 -12.99 21.48
N GLU A 131 19.91 -12.80 20.95
CA GLU A 131 20.19 -12.93 19.50
C GLU A 131 19.20 -12.13 18.63
N ILE A 132 19.03 -10.83 18.93
CA ILE A 132 18.14 -9.94 18.17
C ILE A 132 18.76 -9.69 16.80
N THR A 133 18.21 -10.31 15.76
CA THR A 133 18.76 -10.22 14.40
C THR A 133 18.23 -9.02 13.63
N TRP A 134 17.05 -8.54 13.99
CA TRP A 134 16.44 -7.37 13.37
C TRP A 134 15.43 -6.72 14.31
N MET A 135 15.38 -5.40 14.30
CA MET A 135 14.41 -4.63 15.07
C MET A 135 14.12 -3.30 14.38
N SER A 136 12.86 -2.88 14.43
CA SER A 136 12.40 -1.60 13.89
C SER A 136 11.31 -1.00 14.77
N ARG A 137 11.23 0.33 14.74
CA ARG A 137 10.22 1.11 15.44
C ARG A 137 9.31 1.80 14.44
N PHE A 138 8.01 1.72 14.66
CA PHE A 138 7.02 2.47 13.90
C PHE A 138 5.96 3.06 14.83
N THR A 139 5.16 3.97 14.29
CA THR A 139 4.07 4.63 15.01
C THR A 139 2.75 4.44 14.27
N ASP A 140 1.64 4.76 14.93
CA ASP A 140 0.30 4.81 14.33
C ASP A 140 -0.04 6.14 13.62
N ALA A 141 0.96 7.01 13.38
CA ALA A 141 0.77 8.23 12.62
C ALA A 141 0.07 7.95 11.28
N ALA A 142 -1.00 8.70 10.99
CA ALA A 142 -1.79 8.59 9.78
C ALA A 142 -1.70 9.92 9.02
N ARG A 143 -0.89 9.97 7.97
CA ARG A 143 -0.61 11.20 7.20
C ARG A 143 -0.63 10.95 5.71
N GLN A 144 -1.07 11.95 4.96
CA GLN A 144 -1.17 11.88 3.51
C GLN A 144 -0.65 13.16 2.88
N ALA A 145 0.00 13.05 1.73
CA ALA A 145 0.48 14.17 0.96
C ALA A 145 -0.71 14.92 0.35
N GLU A 146 -0.78 16.24 0.55
CA GLU A 146 -1.88 17.07 0.04
C GLU A 146 -2.02 16.99 -1.50
N ALA A 147 -0.92 16.70 -2.18
CA ALA A 147 -0.87 16.51 -3.62
C ALA A 147 0.06 15.33 -3.95
N TYR A 148 -0.40 14.44 -4.82
CA TYR A 148 0.42 13.31 -5.30
C TYR A 148 1.26 13.71 -6.53
N ARG A 149 0.95 14.88 -7.10
CA ARG A 149 1.68 15.51 -8.19
C ARG A 149 1.75 17.01 -7.93
N LYS A 150 2.93 17.59 -8.14
CA LYS A 150 3.16 19.02 -8.27
C LYS A 150 4.09 19.23 -9.45
N ASN A 151 3.56 19.75 -10.55
CA ASN A 151 4.28 19.89 -11.82
C ASN A 151 4.91 18.56 -12.28
N ARG A 152 6.25 18.47 -12.36
CA ARG A 152 7.02 17.29 -12.79
C ARG A 152 7.43 16.37 -11.63
N ILE A 153 7.01 16.70 -10.41
CA ILE A 153 7.30 15.93 -9.20
C ILE A 153 6.05 15.13 -8.81
N LEU A 154 6.21 13.83 -8.61
CA LEU A 154 5.14 12.93 -8.18
C LEU A 154 5.58 12.14 -6.94
N LEU A 155 4.64 11.62 -6.17
CA LEU A 155 4.89 10.81 -4.97
C LEU A 155 4.08 9.52 -5.04
N ALA A 156 4.66 8.40 -4.63
CA ALA A 156 3.98 7.10 -4.57
C ALA A 156 4.36 6.30 -3.32
N GLY A 157 3.45 5.45 -2.84
CA GLY A 157 3.65 4.65 -1.64
C GLY A 157 3.86 5.51 -0.39
N ASP A 158 4.75 5.09 0.50
CA ASP A 158 4.98 5.75 1.78
C ASP A 158 5.39 7.24 1.68
N ALA A 159 5.95 7.67 0.54
CA ALA A 159 6.23 9.09 0.29
C ALA A 159 4.94 9.92 0.20
N ALA A 160 3.84 9.31 -0.25
CA ALA A 160 2.53 9.92 -0.42
C ALA A 160 1.57 9.65 0.75
N HIS A 161 1.70 8.53 1.47
CA HIS A 161 0.82 8.20 2.60
C HIS A 161 1.51 7.29 3.61
N VAL A 162 1.40 7.62 4.90
CA VAL A 162 1.91 6.83 6.02
C VAL A 162 0.75 6.50 6.95
N HIS A 163 0.68 5.26 7.40
CA HIS A 163 -0.35 4.79 8.31
C HIS A 163 0.17 3.62 9.14
N SER A 164 -0.58 3.23 10.18
CA SER A 164 -0.31 2.01 10.95
C SER A 164 -0.24 0.79 10.02
N PRO A 165 0.74 -0.14 10.20
CA PRO A 165 0.86 -1.33 9.36
C PRO A 165 -0.27 -2.36 9.61
N VAL A 166 -1.21 -2.06 10.50
CA VAL A 166 -2.38 -2.89 10.78
C VAL A 166 -3.09 -3.29 9.48
N GLY A 167 -3.40 -4.58 9.34
CA GLY A 167 -4.00 -5.14 8.14
C GLY A 167 -3.05 -5.33 6.95
N GLY A 168 -1.76 -5.00 7.05
CA GLY A 168 -0.76 -5.30 6.02
C GLY A 168 -0.93 -4.52 4.70
N GLN A 169 -1.50 -3.31 4.77
CA GLN A 169 -1.99 -2.60 3.58
C GLN A 169 -0.94 -1.74 2.86
N GLY A 170 0.10 -1.25 3.55
CA GLY A 170 0.99 -0.22 3.02
C GLY A 170 1.68 -0.61 1.72
N LEU A 171 2.32 -1.78 1.69
CA LEU A 171 2.98 -2.30 0.48
C LEU A 171 1.99 -2.50 -0.68
N ASN A 172 0.80 -3.02 -0.38
CA ASN A 172 -0.24 -3.29 -1.38
C ASN A 172 -0.68 -2.00 -2.07
N VAL A 173 -0.94 -0.94 -1.29
CA VAL A 173 -1.40 0.34 -1.84
C VAL A 173 -0.28 1.05 -2.59
N GLY A 174 0.96 1.01 -2.09
CA GLY A 174 2.12 1.56 -2.80
C GLY A 174 2.39 0.88 -4.14
N LEU A 175 2.22 -0.45 -4.23
CA LEU A 175 2.31 -1.17 -5.50
C LEU A 175 1.20 -0.77 -6.47
N GLN A 176 -0.03 -0.61 -5.98
CA GLN A 176 -1.16 -0.15 -6.79
C GLN A 176 -0.96 1.30 -7.28
N ASP A 177 -0.34 2.16 -6.48
CA ASP A 177 0.04 3.52 -6.91
C ASP A 177 1.03 3.46 -8.08
N ALA A 178 2.06 2.61 -7.98
CA ALA A 178 3.04 2.43 -9.04
C ALA A 178 2.40 1.88 -10.33
N VAL A 179 1.47 0.92 -10.21
CA VAL A 179 0.71 0.38 -11.36
C VAL A 179 -0.18 1.46 -11.99
N ASN A 180 -0.84 2.30 -11.17
CA ASN A 180 -1.67 3.39 -11.67
C ASN A 180 -0.83 4.44 -12.41
N LEU A 181 0.31 4.84 -11.83
CA LEU A 181 1.16 5.89 -12.38
C LEU A 181 1.98 5.44 -13.58
N GLY A 182 2.52 4.22 -13.57
CA GLY A 182 3.54 3.77 -14.53
C GLY A 182 3.12 3.90 -15.99
N TRP A 183 1.90 3.47 -16.33
CA TRP A 183 1.41 3.57 -17.72
C TRP A 183 1.06 5.02 -18.11
N LYS A 184 0.53 5.82 -17.17
CA LYS A 184 0.20 7.24 -17.40
C LYS A 184 1.45 8.03 -17.70
N LEU A 185 2.48 7.86 -16.87
CA LEU A 185 3.78 8.50 -17.03
C LEU A 185 4.45 8.07 -18.34
N ALA A 186 4.39 6.78 -18.69
CA ALA A 186 4.92 6.29 -19.96
C ALA A 186 4.24 6.94 -21.17
N GLN A 187 2.92 7.12 -21.15
CA GLN A 187 2.20 7.78 -22.24
C GLN A 187 2.55 9.26 -22.38
N VAL A 188 2.64 9.98 -21.25
CA VAL A 188 3.00 11.41 -21.26
C VAL A 188 4.45 11.62 -21.69
N VAL A 189 5.40 10.82 -21.17
CA VAL A 189 6.81 10.90 -21.59
C VAL A 189 6.98 10.60 -23.09
N LYS A 190 6.19 9.69 -23.65
CA LYS A 190 6.18 9.39 -25.10
C LYS A 190 5.42 10.43 -25.95
N GLY A 191 4.80 11.44 -25.34
CA GLY A 191 3.99 12.44 -26.06
C GLY A 191 2.69 11.89 -26.65
N ILE A 192 2.24 10.71 -26.22
CA ILE A 192 1.00 10.07 -26.70
C ILE A 192 -0.22 10.70 -26.04
N SER A 193 -0.08 11.07 -24.76
CA SER A 193 -1.12 11.71 -23.96
C SER A 193 -0.60 13.03 -23.40
N THR A 194 -1.52 13.94 -23.13
CA THR A 194 -1.20 15.22 -22.48
C THR A 194 -0.96 15.02 -20.98
N ASP A 195 -0.36 16.02 -20.35
CA ASP A 195 -0.14 16.07 -18.90
C ASP A 195 -1.42 15.91 -18.08
N ALA A 196 -2.60 16.22 -18.64
CA ALA A 196 -3.89 16.01 -17.98
C ALA A 196 -4.11 14.54 -17.58
N LEU A 197 -3.51 13.58 -18.31
CA LEU A 197 -3.56 12.17 -17.93
C LEU A 197 -2.85 11.92 -16.60
N LEU A 198 -1.74 12.62 -16.32
CA LEU A 198 -1.03 12.50 -15.04
C LEU A 198 -1.80 13.14 -13.88
N ASP A 199 -2.66 14.13 -14.12
CA ASP A 199 -3.51 14.71 -13.07
C ASP A 199 -4.53 13.70 -12.53
N THR A 200 -4.95 12.75 -13.37
CA THR A 200 -5.83 11.66 -12.92
C THR A 200 -5.15 10.74 -11.89
N TYR A 201 -3.82 10.70 -11.81
CA TYR A 201 -3.12 9.92 -10.78
C TYR A 201 -3.50 10.39 -9.38
N HIS A 202 -3.44 11.70 -9.13
CA HIS A 202 -3.88 12.26 -7.85
C HIS A 202 -5.38 12.06 -7.64
N ALA A 203 -6.20 12.42 -8.64
CA ALA A 203 -7.66 12.32 -8.54
C ALA A 203 -8.15 10.90 -8.21
N GLU A 204 -7.45 9.87 -8.71
CA GLU A 204 -7.80 8.47 -8.47
C GLU A 204 -7.18 7.90 -7.18
N ARG A 205 -5.92 8.20 -6.90
CA ARG A 205 -5.16 7.53 -5.82
C ARG A 205 -5.18 8.25 -4.49
N HIS A 206 -5.40 9.57 -4.49
CA HIS A 206 -5.53 10.32 -3.24
C HIS A 206 -6.78 9.91 -2.44
N PRO A 207 -7.99 9.76 -3.02
CA PRO A 207 -9.15 9.26 -2.27
C PRO A 207 -8.95 7.84 -1.70
N VAL A 208 -8.23 6.98 -2.42
CA VAL A 208 -7.88 5.63 -1.93
C VAL A 208 -6.96 5.71 -0.71
N GLY A 209 -5.94 6.57 -0.75
CA GLY A 209 -5.06 6.82 0.40
C GLY A 209 -5.84 7.36 1.61
N ALA A 210 -6.77 8.28 1.40
CA ALA A 210 -7.59 8.84 2.47
C ALA A 210 -8.46 7.77 3.15
N ALA A 211 -9.14 6.92 2.35
CA ALA A 211 -9.94 5.82 2.87
C ALA A 211 -9.11 4.78 3.62
N LEU A 212 -7.86 4.54 3.19
CA LEU A 212 -6.92 3.67 3.88
C LEU A 212 -6.53 4.23 5.26
N LEU A 213 -6.23 5.53 5.34
CA LEU A 213 -5.92 6.20 6.59
C LEU A 213 -7.10 6.10 7.57
N GLU A 214 -8.32 6.34 7.11
CA GLU A 214 -9.54 6.20 7.93
C GLU A 214 -9.70 4.77 8.45
N LEU A 215 -9.56 3.77 7.57
CA LEU A 215 -9.66 2.36 7.95
C LEU A 215 -8.60 1.98 8.99
N THR A 216 -7.36 2.38 8.79
CA THR A 216 -6.24 2.03 9.69
C THR A 216 -6.31 2.74 11.03
N LEU A 217 -6.85 3.96 11.09
CA LEU A 217 -7.21 4.63 12.35
C LEU A 217 -8.29 3.86 13.09
N ALA A 218 -9.36 3.44 12.41
CA ALA A 218 -10.45 2.66 13.02
C ALA A 218 -9.94 1.31 13.55
N LEU A 219 -9.09 0.61 12.78
CA LEU A 219 -8.49 -0.65 13.21
C LEU A 219 -7.52 -0.48 14.37
N THR A 220 -6.74 0.61 14.40
CA THR A 220 -5.80 0.87 15.50
C THR A 220 -6.54 1.24 16.79
N ALA A 221 -7.69 1.92 16.70
CA ALA A 221 -8.54 2.17 17.87
C ALA A 221 -9.01 0.87 18.54
N LEU A 222 -9.17 -0.23 17.77
CA LEU A 222 -9.50 -1.55 18.28
C LEU A 222 -8.32 -2.29 18.93
N ASN A 223 -7.13 -1.70 19.05
CA ASN A 223 -5.98 -2.37 19.67
C ASN A 223 -5.93 -2.22 21.20
N ARG A 224 -6.74 -1.35 21.82
CA ARG A 224 -6.67 -1.08 23.26
C ARG A 224 -7.31 -2.19 24.10
N GLY A 225 -6.72 -2.53 25.24
CA GLY A 225 -7.23 -3.59 26.13
C GLY A 225 -8.42 -3.22 27.03
N ASP A 226 -8.87 -1.96 27.06
CA ASP A 226 -9.91 -1.50 27.98
C ASP A 226 -11.29 -2.15 27.76
N GLU A 227 -12.14 -2.09 28.80
CA GLU A 227 -13.46 -2.74 28.81
C GLU A 227 -14.35 -2.30 27.65
N HIS A 228 -14.38 -1.00 27.35
CA HIS A 228 -15.16 -0.44 26.25
C HIS A 228 -14.68 -0.96 24.89
N THR A 229 -13.36 -0.94 24.66
CA THR A 229 -12.77 -1.43 23.42
C THR A 229 -12.95 -2.94 23.27
N THR A 230 -12.89 -3.70 24.37
CA THR A 230 -13.15 -5.14 24.38
C THR A 230 -14.60 -5.46 23.99
N ALA A 231 -15.57 -4.74 24.56
CA ALA A 231 -16.98 -4.89 24.18
C ALA A 231 -17.20 -4.52 22.69
N LEU A 232 -16.58 -3.44 22.22
CA LEU A 232 -16.65 -3.02 20.82
C LEU A 232 -16.06 -4.06 19.86
N ARG A 233 -14.88 -4.63 20.17
CA ARG A 233 -14.31 -5.75 19.40
C ARG A 233 -15.27 -6.93 19.32
N GLY A 234 -15.91 -7.30 20.43
CA GLY A 234 -16.90 -8.38 20.46
C GLY A 234 -18.11 -8.09 19.57
N PHE A 235 -18.61 -6.85 19.58
CA PHE A 235 -19.69 -6.41 18.71
C PHE A 235 -19.31 -6.48 17.22
N VAL A 236 -18.15 -5.92 16.84
CA VAL A 236 -17.62 -5.96 15.48
C VAL A 236 -17.40 -7.41 15.02
N ALA A 237 -16.84 -8.27 15.89
CA ALA A 237 -16.65 -9.69 15.60
C ALA A 237 -17.97 -10.42 15.32
N ASN A 238 -19.06 -10.06 16.01
CA ASN A 238 -20.38 -10.61 15.72
C ASN A 238 -20.93 -10.14 14.37
N MET A 239 -20.70 -8.87 13.98
CA MET A 239 -21.04 -8.41 12.63
C MET A 239 -20.27 -9.18 11.56
N MET A 240 -19.00 -9.52 11.80
CA MET A 240 -18.18 -10.28 10.84
C MET A 240 -18.65 -11.72 10.65
N LYS A 241 -19.57 -12.24 11.48
CA LYS A 241 -20.24 -13.54 11.25
C LYS A 241 -21.34 -13.45 10.17
N MET A 242 -21.79 -12.25 9.82
CA MET A 242 -22.81 -12.01 8.81
C MET A 242 -22.18 -11.86 7.42
N ASP A 243 -22.84 -12.34 6.37
CA ASP A 243 -22.27 -12.36 5.02
C ASP A 243 -21.98 -10.98 4.44
N ARG A 244 -22.95 -10.06 4.49
CA ARG A 244 -22.79 -8.73 3.87
C ARG A 244 -21.69 -7.88 4.54
N PRO A 245 -21.65 -7.72 5.88
CA PRO A 245 -20.55 -7.02 6.55
C PRO A 245 -19.19 -7.67 6.31
N ARG A 246 -19.11 -9.01 6.36
CA ARG A 246 -17.87 -9.74 6.11
C ARG A 246 -17.36 -9.52 4.69
N ARG A 247 -18.21 -9.67 3.67
CA ARG A 247 -17.84 -9.42 2.26
C ARG A 247 -17.40 -7.97 2.04
N TRP A 248 -18.13 -7.00 2.61
CA TRP A 248 -17.78 -5.58 2.53
C TRP A 248 -16.40 -5.31 3.14
N TYR A 249 -16.15 -5.80 4.35
CA TYR A 249 -14.87 -5.63 5.04
C TYR A 249 -13.71 -6.31 4.28
N SER A 250 -13.92 -7.55 3.82
CA SER A 250 -12.92 -8.27 3.02
C SER A 250 -12.58 -7.52 1.72
N ALA A 251 -13.57 -6.92 1.06
CA ALA A 251 -13.34 -6.15 -0.16
C ALA A 251 -12.51 -4.89 0.09
N LYS A 252 -12.79 -4.17 1.20
CA LYS A 252 -12.02 -3.00 1.67
C LYS A 252 -10.57 -3.35 1.98
N VAL A 253 -10.34 -4.37 2.82
CA VAL A 253 -8.98 -4.78 3.25
C VAL A 253 -8.18 -5.44 2.11
N SER A 254 -8.84 -5.99 1.09
CA SER A 254 -8.12 -6.50 -0.08
C SER A 254 -7.87 -5.45 -1.16
N GLY A 255 -8.48 -4.25 -1.03
CA GLY A 255 -8.47 -3.21 -2.05
C GLY A 255 -9.20 -3.60 -3.34
N LEU A 256 -10.00 -4.66 -3.32
CA LEU A 256 -10.70 -5.14 -4.52
C LEU A 256 -12.01 -4.39 -4.80
N ASP A 257 -12.45 -3.53 -3.87
CA ASP A 257 -13.59 -2.63 -4.03
C ASP A 257 -13.21 -1.25 -4.59
N ILE A 258 -11.92 -0.99 -4.84
CA ILE A 258 -11.46 0.27 -5.40
C ILE A 258 -12.08 0.48 -6.79
N ARG A 259 -12.71 1.66 -6.96
CA ARG A 259 -13.39 2.08 -8.17
C ARG A 259 -13.06 3.55 -8.46
N TYR A 260 -12.71 3.86 -9.69
CA TYR A 260 -12.33 5.21 -10.14
C TYR A 260 -13.42 5.88 -10.98
N GLY A 261 -13.39 7.21 -11.03
CA GLY A 261 -14.30 8.00 -11.85
C GLY A 261 -15.72 8.08 -11.31
N GLU A 262 -16.59 8.73 -12.07
CA GLU A 262 -18.00 8.92 -11.72
C GLU A 262 -18.84 7.68 -12.03
N GLU A 263 -19.99 7.58 -11.36
CA GLU A 263 -20.99 6.57 -11.68
C GLU A 263 -21.53 6.83 -13.10
N GLY A 264 -21.25 5.91 -14.02
CA GLY A 264 -21.79 5.91 -15.38
C GLY A 264 -22.86 4.84 -15.57
N CYS A 265 -23.35 4.72 -16.80
CA CYS A 265 -24.45 3.81 -17.13
C CYS A 265 -24.14 2.32 -16.89
N HIS A 266 -22.87 1.92 -16.81
CA HIS A 266 -22.48 0.53 -16.64
C HIS A 266 -22.00 0.24 -15.19
N PRO A 267 -22.51 -0.82 -14.52
CA PRO A 267 -22.21 -1.10 -13.11
C PRO A 267 -20.73 -1.40 -12.81
N LEU A 268 -19.96 -1.85 -13.80
CA LEU A 268 -18.53 -2.15 -13.67
C LEU A 268 -17.60 -0.99 -14.06
N LEU A 269 -18.13 0.16 -14.51
CA LEU A 269 -17.29 1.27 -14.96
C LEU A 269 -16.37 1.75 -13.83
N GLY A 270 -15.07 1.86 -14.10
CA GLY A 270 -14.09 2.32 -13.11
C GLY A 270 -13.57 1.24 -12.16
N SER A 271 -14.18 0.05 -12.16
CA SER A 271 -13.71 -1.11 -11.40
C SER A 271 -12.60 -1.84 -12.15
N ARG A 272 -11.73 -2.53 -11.42
CA ARG A 272 -10.77 -3.46 -12.03
C ARG A 272 -11.49 -4.66 -12.65
N MET A 273 -10.94 -5.19 -13.75
CA MET A 273 -11.43 -6.44 -14.35
C MET A 273 -11.02 -7.64 -13.47
N PRO A 274 -11.91 -8.60 -13.16
CA PRO A 274 -11.53 -9.87 -12.54
C PRO A 274 -10.73 -10.75 -13.51
N ASP A 275 -9.98 -11.70 -12.96
CA ASP A 275 -9.24 -12.68 -13.77
C ASP A 275 -10.16 -13.81 -14.23
N LEU A 276 -10.90 -13.56 -15.32
CA LEU A 276 -11.82 -14.55 -15.88
C LEU A 276 -11.05 -15.57 -16.71
N ASP A 277 -11.48 -16.83 -16.62
CA ASP A 277 -11.11 -17.88 -17.57
C ASP A 277 -11.84 -17.64 -18.90
N LEU A 278 -11.07 -17.62 -19.98
CA LEU A 278 -11.51 -17.26 -21.32
C LEU A 278 -11.18 -18.36 -22.33
N VAL A 279 -12.01 -18.52 -23.34
CA VAL A 279 -11.68 -19.27 -24.57
C VAL A 279 -11.65 -18.28 -25.73
N THR A 280 -10.48 -18.16 -26.36
CA THR A 280 -10.24 -17.33 -27.54
C THR A 280 -10.08 -18.19 -28.79
N ALA A 281 -9.92 -17.56 -29.96
CA ALA A 281 -9.58 -18.27 -31.19
C ALA A 281 -8.24 -19.05 -31.09
N ASP A 282 -7.32 -18.57 -30.25
CA ASP A 282 -5.99 -19.19 -30.04
C ASP A 282 -5.99 -20.23 -28.90
N GLY A 283 -7.15 -20.48 -28.29
CA GLY A 283 -7.34 -21.43 -27.19
C GLY A 283 -7.65 -20.80 -25.82
N PRO A 284 -7.62 -21.62 -24.75
CA PRO A 284 -7.89 -21.18 -23.38
C PRO A 284 -6.84 -20.21 -22.84
N THR A 285 -7.28 -19.19 -22.11
CA THR A 285 -6.41 -18.19 -21.46
C THR A 285 -7.12 -17.55 -20.27
N ARG A 286 -6.48 -16.58 -19.62
CA ARG A 286 -7.10 -15.75 -18.58
C ARG A 286 -6.94 -14.27 -18.88
N VAL A 287 -7.84 -13.44 -18.36
CA VAL A 287 -7.78 -11.98 -18.56
C VAL A 287 -6.40 -11.42 -18.20
N PHE A 288 -5.81 -11.83 -17.07
CA PHE A 288 -4.52 -11.29 -16.62
C PHE A 288 -3.36 -11.70 -17.52
N GLU A 289 -3.45 -12.84 -18.21
CA GLU A 289 -2.46 -13.24 -19.22
C GLU A 289 -2.47 -12.27 -20.40
N LEU A 290 -3.66 -11.82 -20.82
CA LEU A 290 -3.83 -10.86 -21.92
C LEU A 290 -3.30 -9.45 -21.60
N MET A 291 -3.20 -9.11 -20.31
CA MET A 291 -2.79 -7.79 -19.80
C MET A 291 -1.28 -7.63 -19.58
N ARG A 292 -0.48 -8.70 -19.71
CA ARG A 292 0.97 -8.67 -19.45
C ARG A 292 1.75 -7.67 -20.31
N ASP A 293 1.26 -7.38 -21.51
CA ASP A 293 1.87 -6.40 -22.41
C ASP A 293 1.67 -4.93 -21.95
N ALA A 294 0.94 -4.70 -20.86
CA ALA A 294 0.60 -3.38 -20.34
C ALA A 294 -0.06 -2.45 -21.38
N ARG A 295 -0.89 -3.04 -22.26
CA ARG A 295 -1.71 -2.32 -23.25
C ARG A 295 -3.18 -2.35 -22.84
N PRO A 296 -3.95 -1.27 -23.09
CA PRO A 296 -5.41 -1.32 -22.97
C PRO A 296 -6.00 -2.48 -23.76
N LEU A 297 -7.03 -3.12 -23.20
CA LEU A 297 -7.70 -4.30 -23.76
C LEU A 297 -9.17 -3.99 -23.99
N LEU A 298 -9.64 -4.13 -25.22
CA LEU A 298 -11.05 -4.26 -25.54
C LEU A 298 -11.39 -5.75 -25.59
N LEU A 299 -12.12 -6.23 -24.60
CA LEU A 299 -12.56 -7.62 -24.50
C LEU A 299 -14.03 -7.74 -24.92
N ASN A 300 -14.27 -8.36 -26.08
CA ASN A 300 -15.61 -8.72 -26.54
C ASN A 300 -15.96 -10.10 -25.99
N LEU A 301 -16.94 -10.16 -25.09
CA LEU A 301 -17.42 -11.41 -24.51
C LEU A 301 -18.67 -11.90 -25.25
N GLY A 302 -18.61 -13.09 -25.84
CA GLY A 302 -19.68 -13.63 -26.68
C GLY A 302 -19.60 -13.12 -28.13
N THR A 303 -20.73 -12.76 -28.72
CA THR A 303 -20.77 -12.25 -30.10
C THR A 303 -20.06 -10.89 -30.19
N PRO A 304 -19.05 -10.71 -31.06
CA PRO A 304 -18.34 -9.44 -31.17
C PRO A 304 -19.28 -8.28 -31.50
N SER A 305 -19.43 -7.35 -30.58
CA SER A 305 -20.36 -6.21 -30.69
C SER A 305 -19.67 -4.87 -30.85
N CYS A 306 -18.35 -4.81 -30.65
CA CYS A 306 -17.56 -3.58 -30.71
C CYS A 306 -16.21 -3.80 -31.42
N ALA A 307 -15.75 -2.78 -32.15
CA ALA A 307 -14.44 -2.74 -32.78
C ALA A 307 -13.62 -1.54 -32.30
N VAL A 308 -12.32 -1.76 -32.10
CA VAL A 308 -11.37 -0.67 -31.80
C VAL A 308 -11.32 0.27 -33.01
N PRO A 309 -11.56 1.58 -32.84
CA PRO A 309 -11.44 2.54 -33.94
C PRO A 309 -10.03 2.57 -34.53
N ALA A 310 -9.90 2.80 -35.85
CA ALA A 310 -8.62 2.77 -36.57
C ALA A 310 -7.50 3.59 -35.89
N ARG A 311 -7.81 4.76 -35.31
CA ARG A 311 -6.84 5.62 -34.59
C ARG A 311 -6.28 5.02 -33.28
N TRP A 312 -6.79 3.88 -32.83
CA TRP A 312 -6.45 3.23 -31.56
C TRP A 312 -5.89 1.81 -31.73
N VAL A 313 -5.86 1.24 -32.93
CA VAL A 313 -5.49 -0.18 -33.16
C VAL A 313 -4.04 -0.50 -32.78
N GLU A 314 -3.14 0.47 -32.86
CA GLU A 314 -1.74 0.28 -32.41
C GLU A 314 -1.60 0.30 -30.88
N ARG A 315 -2.60 0.81 -30.17
CA ARG A 315 -2.56 1.05 -28.71
C ARG A 315 -3.45 0.08 -27.94
N VAL A 316 -4.63 -0.22 -28.47
CA VAL A 316 -5.65 -1.03 -27.80
C VAL A 316 -5.68 -2.40 -28.46
N ARG A 317 -5.41 -3.44 -27.67
CA ARG A 317 -5.57 -4.82 -28.12
C ARG A 317 -7.05 -5.17 -28.10
N GLN A 318 -7.56 -5.73 -29.19
CA GLN A 318 -8.92 -6.29 -29.23
C GLN A 318 -8.84 -7.82 -29.12
N VAL A 319 -9.67 -8.40 -28.25
CA VAL A 319 -9.80 -9.85 -28.09
C VAL A 319 -11.28 -10.20 -28.05
N SER A 320 -11.68 -11.20 -28.83
CA SER A 320 -13.00 -11.82 -28.74
C SER A 320 -12.87 -13.16 -28.02
N ALA A 321 -13.71 -13.39 -27.02
CA ALA A 321 -13.65 -14.58 -26.18
C ALA A 321 -15.03 -14.99 -25.65
N THR A 322 -15.16 -16.23 -25.21
CA THR A 322 -16.26 -16.68 -24.35
C THR A 322 -15.75 -16.98 -22.95
N ILE A 323 -16.60 -16.85 -21.94
CA ILE A 323 -16.29 -17.23 -20.55
C ILE A 323 -16.59 -18.72 -20.38
N THR A 324 -15.70 -19.48 -19.75
CA THR A 324 -15.98 -20.86 -19.36
C THR A 324 -16.96 -20.93 -18.19
N GLU A 325 -17.89 -21.89 -18.21
CA GLU A 325 -18.93 -22.02 -17.18
C GLU A 325 -18.40 -22.23 -15.75
N SER A 326 -17.13 -22.61 -15.58
CA SER A 326 -16.45 -22.69 -14.28
C SER A 326 -16.28 -21.33 -13.57
N ALA A 327 -16.46 -20.21 -14.26
CA ALA A 327 -16.21 -18.87 -13.73
C ALA A 327 -17.42 -18.19 -13.05
N ARG A 328 -18.56 -18.88 -12.87
CA ARG A 328 -19.67 -18.34 -12.06
C ARG A 328 -19.36 -18.53 -10.57
N CYS A 329 -18.60 -17.61 -9.98
CA CYS A 329 -18.55 -17.46 -8.52
C CYS A 329 -19.76 -16.60 -8.06
N PRO A 330 -20.45 -16.96 -6.96
CA PRO A 330 -21.77 -16.42 -6.58
C PRO A 330 -21.79 -15.00 -6.01
#